data_AF-A0A804NDQ9-F1
#
_entry.id   AF-A0A804NDQ9-F1
#
_cell.length_a   1.000
_cell.length_b   1.000
_cell.length_c   1.000
_cell.angle_alpha   90.00
_cell.angle_beta   90.00
_cell.angle_gamma   90.00
#
_symmetry.space_group_name_H-M   'P 1'
#
loop_
_entity.id
_entity.type
_entity.pdbx_description
1 polymer ?
#
loop_
_entity_poly.entity_id
_entity_poly.type
_entity_poly.pdbx_seq_one_letter_code
_entity_poly.pdbx_strand_id
1 'polypeptide(L)'
;MDILEGSIAVRGRGKNKRKWIPVEDDELIKALVDVSLDPRWRSDGSFKNGYTSVLEAHLAEKLPDSKISATPHIESRLRYFKTKYSALEQMLNKSGFTWDPTKKMIQCEKQQYETHCKFTGCEENWTKAMTMQHLKRRHKKIH
;
A
#
# COMPACT_ATOMS: atom_id res chain seq x y z
N MET A 1 -33.97 15.52 32.98
CA MET A 1 -33.93 15.45 31.49
C MET A 1 -32.48 15.65 31.12
N ASP A 2 -31.71 14.56 31.18
CA ASP A 2 -30.27 14.58 30.98
C ASP A 2 -29.98 14.45 29.49
N ILE A 3 -29.47 15.52 28.89
CA ILE A 3 -28.99 15.53 27.51
C ILE A 3 -27.57 14.97 27.56
N LEU A 4 -27.44 13.72 27.10
CA LEU A 4 -26.18 13.01 26.94
C LEU A 4 -25.30 13.77 25.94
N GLU A 5 -24.20 14.34 26.44
CA GLU A 5 -23.11 14.95 25.67
C GLU A 5 -22.48 13.88 24.76
N GLY A 6 -23.03 13.75 23.56
CA GLY A 6 -22.48 12.91 22.51
C GLY A 6 -21.17 13.50 22.02
N SER A 7 -20.06 12.88 22.40
CA SER A 7 -18.73 13.23 21.93
C SER A 7 -18.68 13.15 20.40
N ILE A 8 -18.82 14.31 19.74
CA ILE A 8 -18.68 14.43 18.29
C ILE A 8 -17.22 14.14 17.98
N ALA A 9 -16.93 12.89 17.62
CA ALA A 9 -15.62 12.50 17.12
C ALA A 9 -15.36 13.25 15.82
N VAL A 10 -14.68 14.40 15.91
CA VAL A 10 -14.25 15.21 14.78
C VAL A 10 -13.31 14.36 13.91
N ARG A 11 -13.87 13.77 12.86
CA ARG A 11 -13.16 13.01 11.81
C ARG A 11 -12.29 13.96 10.99
N GLY A 12 -11.15 14.35 11.56
CA GLY A 12 -10.13 15.14 10.86
C GLY A 12 -9.33 14.28 9.89
N ARG A 13 -9.24 14.71 8.62
CA ARG A 13 -8.26 14.23 7.65
C ARG A 13 -6.85 14.41 8.24
N GLY A 14 -6.10 13.34 8.42
CA GLY A 14 -4.67 13.41 8.78
C GLY A 14 -4.31 13.29 10.26
N LYS A 15 -5.22 12.86 11.15
CA LYS A 15 -4.90 12.64 12.57
C LYS A 15 -4.23 11.28 12.87
N ASN A 16 -4.34 10.29 11.97
CA ASN A 16 -3.71 8.97 12.15
C ASN A 16 -2.36 8.91 11.43
N LYS A 17 -1.40 9.73 11.89
CA LYS A 17 -0.04 9.81 11.35
C LYS A 17 0.87 8.64 11.77
N ARG A 18 0.29 7.49 12.12
CA ARG A 18 1.05 6.28 12.44
C ARG A 18 1.85 5.87 11.20
N LYS A 19 3.16 5.75 11.36
CA LYS A 19 4.02 5.21 10.32
C LYS A 19 3.89 3.69 10.34
N TRP A 20 3.53 3.11 9.20
CA TRP A 20 3.63 1.66 9.00
C TRP A 20 5.10 1.29 8.83
N ILE A 21 5.53 0.25 9.54
CA ILE A 21 6.86 -0.34 9.35
C ILE A 21 6.79 -1.52 8.38
N PRO A 22 7.90 -1.91 7.73
CA PRO A 22 7.89 -2.98 6.72
C PRO A 22 7.29 -4.30 7.21
N VAL A 23 7.56 -4.67 8.47
CA VAL A 23 7.02 -5.90 9.08
C VAL A 23 5.49 -5.88 9.13
N GLU A 24 4.88 -4.73 9.42
CA GLU A 24 3.41 -4.61 9.46
C GLU A 24 2.80 -4.66 8.06
N ASP A 25 3.47 -4.05 7.08
CA ASP A 25 3.04 -4.16 5.69
C ASP A 25 3.08 -5.62 5.21
N ASP A 26 4.16 -6.34 5.53
CA ASP A 26 4.33 -7.74 5.15
C ASP A 26 3.23 -8.62 5.77
N GLU A 27 2.95 -8.48 7.06
CA GLU A 27 1.88 -9.25 7.72
C GLU A 27 0.49 -8.85 7.19
N LEU A 28 0.25 -7.55 6.93
CA LEU A 28 -1.01 -7.11 6.32
C LEU A 28 -1.20 -7.69 4.92
N ILE A 29 -0.14 -7.74 4.10
CA ILE A 29 -0.19 -8.32 2.75
C ILE A 29 -0.44 -9.83 2.82
N LYS A 30 0.24 -10.55 3.73
CA LYS A 30 -0.01 -11.99 3.94
C LYS A 30 -1.47 -12.26 4.32
N ALA A 31 -1.98 -11.55 5.32
CA ALA A 31 -3.36 -11.67 5.75
C ALA A 31 -4.36 -11.35 4.62
N LEU A 32 -4.06 -10.35 3.80
CA LEU A 32 -4.89 -9.99 2.65
C LEU A 32 -4.90 -11.10 1.58
N VAL A 33 -3.76 -11.73 1.32
CA VAL A 33 -3.66 -12.89 0.42
C VAL A 33 -4.49 -14.04 0.95
N ASP A 34 -4.36 -14.38 2.23
CA ASP A 34 -5.12 -15.48 2.85
C ASP A 34 -6.64 -15.23 2.76
N VAL A 35 -7.10 -14.01 3.08
CA VAL A 35 -8.50 -13.61 2.93
C VAL A 35 -8.98 -13.68 1.47
N SER A 36 -8.11 -13.38 0.49
CA SER A 36 -8.44 -13.48 -0.94
C SER A 36 -8.60 -14.91 -1.45
N LEU A 37 -7.92 -15.86 -0.80
CA LEU A 37 -8.00 -17.27 -1.15
C LEU A 37 -9.21 -17.96 -0.51
N ASP A 38 -9.72 -17.45 0.61
CA ASP A 38 -10.89 -17.99 1.29
C ASP A 38 -12.21 -17.61 0.56
N PRO A 39 -12.96 -18.59 0.01
CA PRO A 39 -14.23 -18.35 -0.66
C PRO A 39 -15.27 -17.63 0.21
N ARG A 40 -15.18 -17.75 1.54
CA ARG A 40 -16.11 -17.10 2.47
C ARG A 40 -16.06 -15.59 2.37
N TRP A 41 -14.91 -15.01 2.00
CA TRP A 41 -14.71 -13.56 1.92
C TRP A 41 -14.88 -13.01 0.51
N ARG A 42 -15.06 -13.87 -0.50
CA ARG A 42 -15.31 -13.47 -1.88
C ARG A 42 -16.75 -13.00 -2.05
N SER A 43 -16.90 -11.84 -2.66
CA SER A 43 -18.14 -11.25 -3.18
C SER A 43 -17.95 -11.00 -4.68
N ASP A 44 -19.03 -10.75 -5.42
CA ASP A 44 -18.94 -10.44 -6.86
C ASP A 44 -17.97 -9.26 -7.09
N GLY A 45 -16.82 -9.56 -7.69
CA GLY A 45 -15.71 -8.62 -7.92
C GLY A 45 -15.07 -7.95 -6.69
N SER A 46 -15.38 -8.35 -5.45
CA SER A 46 -14.95 -7.62 -4.23
C SER A 46 -14.89 -8.50 -2.97
N PHE A 47 -14.45 -7.93 -1.85
CA PHE A 47 -14.53 -8.59 -0.53
C PHE A 47 -15.87 -8.32 0.15
N LYS A 48 -16.35 -9.29 0.93
CA LYS A 48 -17.51 -9.08 1.81
C LYS A 48 -17.20 -8.04 2.90
N ASN A 49 -18.23 -7.33 3.36
CA ASN A 49 -18.13 -6.42 4.50
C ASN A 49 -17.57 -7.15 5.73
N GLY A 50 -16.72 -6.48 6.50
CA GLY A 50 -16.11 -7.01 7.72
C GLY A 50 -14.78 -7.73 7.54
N TYR A 51 -14.29 -7.92 6.30
CA TYR A 51 -12.97 -8.55 6.07
C TYR A 51 -11.81 -7.79 6.76
N THR A 52 -11.93 -6.47 6.92
CA THR A 52 -10.95 -5.64 7.62
C THR A 52 -10.82 -6.00 9.10
N SER A 53 -11.88 -6.51 9.74
CA SER A 53 -11.82 -7.01 11.13
C SER A 53 -11.06 -8.34 11.22
N VAL A 54 -11.09 -9.17 10.17
CA VAL A 54 -10.24 -10.37 10.11
C VAL A 54 -8.78 -9.99 9.98
N LEU A 55 -8.47 -8.99 9.16
CA LEU A 55 -7.11 -8.47 9.03
C LEU A 55 -6.62 -7.88 10.36
N GLU A 56 -7.48 -7.16 11.09
CA GLU A 56 -7.18 -6.66 12.43
C GLU A 56 -6.88 -7.79 13.42
N ALA A 57 -7.72 -8.83 13.46
CA ALA A 57 -7.49 -9.99 14.33
C ALA A 57 -6.17 -10.69 14.01
N HIS A 58 -5.85 -10.87 12.73
CA HIS A 58 -4.58 -11.47 12.30
C HIS A 58 -3.39 -10.61 12.74
N LEU A 59 -3.45 -9.29 12.55
CA LEU A 59 -2.38 -8.39 12.98
C LEU A 59 -2.25 -8.33 14.51
N ALA A 60 -3.35 -8.41 15.27
CA ALA A 60 -3.31 -8.48 16.72
C ALA A 60 -2.68 -9.79 17.22
N GLU A 61 -2.87 -10.91 16.50
CA GLU A 61 -2.22 -12.19 16.79
C GLU A 61 -0.71 -12.14 16.51
N LYS A 62 -0.30 -11.64 15.34
CA LYS A 62 1.12 -11.64 14.92
C LYS A 62 1.93 -10.51 15.54
N LEU A 63 1.29 -9.36 15.76
CA LEU A 63 1.91 -8.10 16.18
C LEU A 63 1.08 -7.48 17.31
N PRO A 64 1.02 -8.10 18.51
CA PRO A 64 0.15 -7.66 19.61
C PRO A 64 0.44 -6.23 20.07
N ASP A 65 1.70 -5.78 19.99
CA ASP A 65 2.11 -4.44 20.40
C ASP A 65 1.82 -3.35 19.36
N SER A 66 1.37 -3.72 18.16
CA SER A 66 1.25 -2.78 17.03
C SER A 66 0.11 -1.77 17.17
N LYS A 67 -0.92 -2.09 17.98
CA LYS A 67 -2.12 -1.27 18.20
C LYS A 67 -2.77 -0.81 16.88
N ILE A 68 -2.81 -1.71 15.90
CA ILE A 68 -3.43 -1.47 14.59
C ILE A 68 -4.91 -1.87 14.66
N SER A 69 -5.78 -1.00 14.14
CA SER A 69 -7.22 -1.24 14.10
C SER A 69 -7.78 -1.22 12.69
N ALA A 70 -8.87 -1.94 12.43
CA ALA A 70 -9.50 -2.02 11.10
C ALA A 70 -9.80 -0.63 10.53
N THR A 71 -10.57 0.15 11.29
CA THR A 71 -10.76 1.59 11.08
C THR A 71 -10.01 2.33 12.18
N PRO A 72 -9.16 3.32 11.87
CA PRO A 72 -8.88 3.91 10.56
C PRO A 72 -7.61 3.36 9.88
N HIS A 73 -6.85 2.48 10.54
CA HIS A 73 -5.47 2.17 10.15
C HIS A 73 -5.39 1.27 8.92
N ILE A 74 -6.04 0.10 8.97
CA ILE A 74 -6.00 -0.89 7.89
C ILE A 74 -6.66 -0.33 6.64
N GLU A 75 -7.86 0.25 6.74
CA GLU A 75 -8.53 0.87 5.58
C GLU A 75 -7.67 1.93 4.89
N SER A 76 -7.00 2.78 5.67
CA SER A 76 -6.11 3.79 5.12
C SER A 76 -4.92 3.17 4.40
N ARG A 77 -4.37 2.07 4.94
CA ARG A 77 -3.23 1.38 4.34
C ARG A 77 -3.61 0.60 3.08
N LEU A 78 -4.75 -0.06 3.08
CA LEU A 78 -5.28 -0.75 1.89
C LEU A 78 -5.57 0.23 0.76
N ARG A 79 -6.11 1.42 1.07
CA ARG A 79 -6.27 2.49 0.06
C ARG A 79 -4.93 2.93 -0.50
N TYR A 80 -3.91 3.09 0.35
CA TYR A 80 -2.55 3.39 -0.09
C TYR A 80 -1.99 2.31 -1.03
N PHE A 81 -2.14 1.02 -0.68
CA PHE A 81 -1.74 -0.10 -1.52
C PHE A 81 -2.49 -0.07 -2.86
N LYS A 82 -3.81 0.06 -2.85
CA LYS A 82 -4.62 0.12 -4.08
C LYS A 82 -4.14 1.23 -5.02
N THR A 83 -3.89 2.43 -4.49
CA THR A 83 -3.35 3.55 -5.29
C THR A 83 -1.97 3.22 -5.86
N LYS A 84 -1.06 2.67 -5.04
CA LYS A 84 0.30 2.33 -5.49
C LYS A 84 0.31 1.21 -6.54
N TYR A 85 -0.38 0.10 -6.28
CA TYR A 85 -0.41 -1.05 -7.18
C TYR A 85 -1.20 -0.79 -8.46
N SER A 86 -2.32 -0.07 -8.41
CA SER A 86 -3.04 0.33 -9.64
C SER A 86 -2.16 1.16 -10.57
N ALA A 87 -1.29 1.98 -9.99
CA ALA A 87 -0.39 2.81 -10.77
C ALA A 87 0.77 1.98 -11.36
N LEU A 88 1.26 0.96 -10.65
CA LEU A 88 2.21 -0.03 -11.20
C LEU A 88 1.58 -0.86 -12.33
N GLU A 89 0.34 -1.30 -12.15
CA GLU A 89 -0.42 -2.04 -13.16
C GLU A 89 -0.60 -1.23 -14.45
N GLN A 90 -0.93 0.07 -14.34
CA GLN A 90 -1.01 0.98 -15.49
C GLN A 90 0.32 1.10 -16.24
N MET A 91 1.46 1.05 -15.54
CA MET A 91 2.77 1.06 -16.17
C MET A 91 3.04 -0.28 -16.88
N LEU A 92 2.79 -1.40 -16.20
CA LEU A 92 3.01 -2.74 -16.75
C LEU A 92 2.12 -3.07 -17.96
N ASN A 93 0.95 -2.42 -18.06
CA ASN A 93 0.07 -2.52 -19.22
C ASN A 93 0.59 -1.75 -20.46
N LYS A 94 1.66 -0.97 -20.33
CA LYS A 94 2.31 -0.28 -21.46
C LYS A 94 3.48 -1.11 -21.97
N SER A 95 3.66 -1.12 -23.29
CA SER A 95 4.82 -1.74 -23.92
C SER A 95 6.13 -1.16 -23.38
N GLY A 96 7.12 -2.02 -23.12
CA GLY A 96 8.44 -1.62 -22.63
C GLY A 96 8.60 -1.60 -21.11
N PHE A 97 7.53 -1.84 -20.35
CA PHE A 97 7.61 -1.99 -18.90
C PHE A 97 7.49 -3.45 -18.51
N THR A 98 8.38 -3.94 -17.66
CA THR A 98 8.37 -5.30 -17.15
C THR A 98 8.63 -5.31 -15.64
N TRP A 99 8.21 -6.38 -14.97
CA TRP A 99 8.47 -6.55 -13.53
C TRP A 99 9.70 -7.43 -13.32
N ASP A 100 10.65 -6.96 -12.51
CA ASP A 100 11.79 -7.76 -12.02
C ASP A 100 11.44 -8.33 -10.64
N PRO A 101 11.13 -9.63 -10.53
CA PRO A 101 10.77 -10.25 -9.26
C PRO A 101 11.95 -10.33 -8.28
N THR A 102 13.19 -10.32 -8.78
CA THR A 102 14.40 -10.40 -7.95
C THR A 102 14.65 -9.07 -7.24
N LYS A 103 14.57 -7.97 -8.00
CA LYS A 103 14.76 -6.62 -7.46
C LYS A 103 13.50 -6.04 -6.85
N LYS A 104 12.33 -6.66 -7.12
CA LYS A 104 10.99 -6.17 -6.81
C LYS A 104 10.76 -4.76 -7.38
N MET A 105 11.04 -4.58 -8.67
CA MET A 105 11.00 -3.27 -9.34
C MET A 105 10.47 -3.35 -10.78
N ILE A 106 9.88 -2.26 -11.25
CA ILE A 106 9.61 -2.06 -12.68
C ILE A 106 10.93 -1.80 -13.40
N GLN A 107 11.17 -2.54 -14.47
CA GLN A 107 12.23 -2.33 -15.45
C GLN A 107 11.63 -1.73 -16.72
N CYS A 108 12.34 -0.77 -17.31
CA CYS A 108 12.03 -0.19 -18.61
C CYS A 108 13.26 0.54 -19.12
N GLU A 109 13.26 0.87 -20.41
CA GLU A 109 14.27 1.76 -20.96
C GLU A 109 14.07 3.19 -20.46
N LYS A 110 15.18 3.93 -20.30
CA LYS A 110 15.16 5.31 -19.83
C LYS A 110 14.22 6.20 -20.66
N GLN A 111 14.24 6.03 -21.98
CA GLN A 111 13.40 6.83 -22.89
C GLN A 111 11.90 6.56 -22.70
N GLN A 112 11.53 5.30 -22.43
CA GLN A 112 10.14 4.90 -22.16
C GLN A 112 9.65 5.49 -20.84
N TYR A 113 10.49 5.47 -19.81
CA TYR A 113 10.19 6.11 -18.52
C TYR A 113 9.99 7.62 -18.67
N GLU A 114 10.91 8.33 -19.34
CA GLU A 114 10.80 9.77 -19.55
C GLU A 114 9.55 10.15 -20.34
N THR A 115 9.22 9.37 -21.37
CA THR A 115 7.99 9.55 -22.16
C THR A 115 6.74 9.37 -21.30
N HIS A 116 6.73 8.32 -20.46
CA HIS A 116 5.64 8.10 -19.52
C HIS A 116 5.48 9.28 -18.56
N CYS A 117 6.55 9.74 -17.92
CA CYS A 117 6.50 10.86 -16.97
C CYS A 117 6.04 12.17 -17.60
N LYS A 118 6.42 12.45 -18.86
CA LYS A 118 5.97 13.62 -19.60
C LYS A 118 4.46 13.57 -19.88
N PHE A 119 3.92 12.38 -20.16
CA PHE A 119 2.50 12.21 -20.46
C PHE A 119 1.63 12.18 -19.20
N THR A 120 2.12 11.60 -18.09
CA THR A 120 1.31 11.39 -16.89
C THR A 120 1.36 12.53 -15.88
N GLY A 121 2.10 13.62 -16.14
CA GLY A 121 2.23 14.74 -15.20
C GLY A 121 2.68 14.25 -13.82
N CYS A 122 3.94 13.86 -13.68
CA CYS A 122 4.45 13.15 -12.51
C CYS A 122 4.40 14.01 -11.22
N GLU A 123 3.26 14.03 -10.52
CA GLU A 123 3.20 14.48 -9.12
C GLU A 123 4.12 13.61 -8.26
N GLU A 124 4.79 14.27 -7.31
CA GLU A 124 5.97 13.87 -6.50
C GLU A 124 5.90 12.53 -5.71
N ASN A 125 4.86 11.72 -5.91
CA ASN A 125 4.64 10.47 -5.19
C ASN A 125 5.45 9.27 -5.73
N TRP A 126 6.05 9.39 -6.92
CA TRP A 126 6.76 8.30 -7.60
C TRP A 126 8.23 8.19 -7.25
N THR A 127 8.90 9.32 -7.00
CA THR A 127 10.34 9.37 -6.74
C THR A 127 10.72 8.51 -5.54
N LYS A 128 9.90 8.43 -4.49
CA LYS A 128 10.19 7.59 -3.30
C LYS A 128 10.06 6.07 -3.55
N ALA A 129 9.21 5.63 -4.48
CA ALA A 129 9.05 4.21 -4.80
C ALA A 129 10.21 3.70 -5.69
N MET A 130 10.78 4.54 -6.56
CA MET A 130 11.96 4.21 -7.37
C MET A 130 13.30 4.48 -6.66
N THR A 131 13.38 5.41 -5.70
CA THR A 131 14.65 5.79 -5.04
C THR A 131 15.09 4.90 -3.88
N MET A 132 14.26 4.00 -3.34
CA MET A 132 14.72 3.07 -2.29
C MET A 132 15.82 2.10 -2.75
N GLN A 133 16.10 1.99 -4.06
CA GLN A 133 17.28 1.23 -4.54
C GLN A 133 18.25 2.04 -5.43
N HIS A 134 17.84 3.18 -5.98
CA HIS A 134 18.71 3.95 -6.89
C HIS A 134 19.90 4.65 -6.21
N LEU A 135 19.92 4.77 -4.88
CA LEU A 135 21.07 5.37 -4.17
C LEU A 135 22.17 4.36 -3.80
N LYS A 136 21.94 3.04 -3.90
CA LYS A 136 22.99 2.03 -3.60
C LYS A 136 23.87 1.64 -4.80
N ARG A 137 23.60 2.16 -6.00
CA ARG A 137 24.38 1.84 -7.22
C ARG A 137 25.24 2.98 -7.77
N ARG A 138 25.37 4.10 -7.07
CA ARG A 138 26.21 5.24 -7.49
C ARG A 138 27.38 5.57 -6.56
N HIS A 139 27.87 4.59 -5.79
CA HIS A 139 29.14 4.71 -5.05
C HIS A 139 29.99 3.42 -5.11
N LYS A 140 30.02 2.76 -6.27
CA LYS A 140 31.06 1.77 -6.57
C LYS A 140 31.50 1.87 -8.02
N LYS A 141 32.04 3.05 -8.35
CA LYS A 141 32.84 3.31 -9.56
C LYS A 141 33.69 4.56 -9.33
N ILE A 142 34.53 4.53 -8.30
CA ILE A 142 35.74 5.35 -8.23
C ILE A 142 36.79 4.49 -7.49
N HIS A 143 37.85 4.17 -8.21
CA HIS A 143 39.04 3.36 -7.90
C HIS A 143 38.83 1.86 -7.65
#